data_AF-A0A0M9CF35-F1
#
_entry.id   AF-A0A0M9CF35-F1
#
_cell.length_a   1.000
_cell.length_b   1.000
_cell.length_c   1.000
_cell.angle_alpha   90.00
_cell.angle_beta   90.00
_cell.angle_gamma   90.00
#
_symmetry.space_group_name_H-M   'P 1'
#
loop_
_entity.id
_entity.type
_entity.pdbx_description
1 polymer ?
#
loop_
_entity_poly.entity_id
_entity_poly.type
_entity_poly.pdbx_seq_one_letter_code
_entity_poly.pdbx_strand_id
1 'polypeptide(L)'
;MGITYMKHLKFFIFLCILTFTVSCGQQKKYIQYKVKSGDTMSKIAQKLNMQTKDLIRLNPDVVNEPKPNTFIVVPEQKLNSFKNKVDVNEESINEVSLDPNITLDSLNVENDLTDDLKKMFVIYEVQKGDTFYSLTNLYNVSKDQLLILNPELKEGLKEGMSLKIKRISKVVDSDEYLYLDFIKPRQEIKAALLLPFRADKFEPDSIGLKETFASNSTLVNIVTDFYLGAEIAVDSLRSRGIDIELNVYDTGNRRSSKFNSIITQENLNKNDVIIGPLYSEEVQTLSSNVRTPIVYPVYSADQANFFASNIIKTSPDKEVFRNELASYIKENLIVGNVIIVSDEKASSILTANIMKSSIESGAFIENVNVLSPIEGFIEKSRFLELLQPNTNNWVVIATDKNIVVSDVINSLISLPEETTAKVFTFDKGRVYDKVDNRKLAKLGFTYVSDDFDDTNSLASRVFNKQFLRKNNTLPSYYATKGFDITFDILMRLASGKKLKKTFDEGVSQRVDTRFDYRDSSTENRGLFIVQYNPDLTLTRLK
;
A
#
# COMPACT_ATOMS: atom_id res chain seq x y z
N MET A 1 -45.13 -11.27 -57.65
CA MET A 1 -45.18 -11.80 -56.26
C MET A 1 -44.13 -11.18 -55.31
N GLY A 2 -43.61 -9.97 -55.56
CA GLY A 2 -42.44 -9.44 -54.83
C GLY A 2 -42.69 -8.29 -53.83
N ILE A 3 -43.92 -7.76 -53.72
CA ILE A 3 -44.17 -6.54 -52.95
C ILE A 3 -44.66 -6.85 -51.52
N THR A 4 -45.26 -8.02 -51.28
CA THR A 4 -45.82 -8.42 -49.98
C THR A 4 -44.74 -8.85 -48.99
N TYR A 5 -43.65 -9.50 -49.42
CA TYR A 5 -42.58 -9.96 -48.52
C TYR A 5 -41.69 -8.83 -47.97
N MET A 6 -41.53 -7.71 -48.68
CA MET A 6 -40.74 -6.57 -48.21
C MET A 6 -41.39 -5.82 -47.04
N LYS A 7 -42.72 -5.87 -46.90
CA LYS A 7 -43.41 -5.25 -45.75
C LYS A 7 -43.15 -6.00 -44.45
N HIS A 8 -43.12 -7.33 -44.50
CA HIS A 8 -42.83 -8.17 -43.33
C HIS A 8 -41.36 -8.09 -42.91
N LEU A 9 -40.42 -7.99 -43.86
CA LEU A 9 -39.00 -7.81 -43.56
C LEU A 9 -38.71 -6.45 -42.90
N LYS A 10 -39.32 -5.37 -43.40
CA LYS A 10 -39.20 -4.04 -42.78
C LYS A 10 -39.80 -4.00 -41.38
N PHE A 11 -40.94 -4.66 -41.17
CA PHE A 11 -41.56 -4.79 -39.85
C PHE A 11 -40.69 -5.62 -38.88
N PHE A 12 -40.08 -6.71 -39.37
CA PHE A 12 -39.19 -7.54 -38.56
C PHE A 12 -37.89 -6.81 -38.19
N ILE A 13 -37.27 -6.08 -39.14
CA ILE A 13 -36.10 -5.23 -38.87
C ILE A 13 -36.45 -4.13 -37.86
N PHE A 14 -37.62 -3.50 -38.00
CA PHE A 14 -38.11 -2.51 -37.04
C PHE A 14 -38.32 -3.12 -35.65
N LEU A 15 -38.88 -4.33 -35.57
CA LEU A 15 -39.07 -5.07 -34.31
C LEU A 15 -37.71 -5.44 -33.67
N CYS A 16 -36.72 -5.87 -34.46
CA CYS A 16 -35.37 -6.15 -33.99
C CYS A 16 -34.66 -4.89 -33.47
N ILE A 17 -34.80 -3.76 -34.17
CA ILE A 17 -34.29 -2.46 -33.72
C ILE A 17 -34.99 -2.03 -32.43
N LEU A 18 -36.31 -2.25 -32.30
CA LEU A 18 -37.06 -1.95 -31.08
C LEU A 18 -36.60 -2.81 -29.90
N THR A 19 -36.29 -4.09 -30.11
CA THR A 19 -35.73 -4.95 -29.06
C THR A 19 -34.31 -4.56 -28.67
N PHE A 20 -33.51 -4.04 -29.61
CA PHE A 20 -32.16 -3.57 -29.35
C PHE A 20 -32.16 -2.23 -28.59
N THR A 21 -33.07 -1.31 -28.91
CA THR A 21 -33.19 -0.01 -28.22
C THR A 21 -33.79 -0.13 -26.82
N VAL A 22 -34.66 -1.12 -26.58
CA VAL A 22 -35.14 -1.43 -25.22
C VAL A 22 -34.05 -2.12 -24.37
N SER A 23 -33.14 -2.87 -25.00
CA SER A 23 -31.98 -3.49 -24.31
C SER A 23 -30.83 -2.49 -24.03
N CYS A 24 -30.79 -1.35 -24.71
CA CYS A 24 -29.87 -0.23 -24.44
C CYS A 24 -30.46 0.81 -23.47
N GLY A 25 -31.41 0.42 -22.61
CA GLY A 25 -31.83 1.23 -21.46
C GLY A 25 -30.74 1.25 -20.39
N GLN A 26 -30.33 2.45 -19.97
CA GLN A 26 -29.33 2.75 -18.94
C GLN A 26 -29.04 1.60 -17.98
N GLN A 27 -27.85 0.98 -18.12
CA GLN A 27 -27.37 -0.01 -17.17
C GLN A 27 -27.26 0.69 -15.80
N LYS A 28 -28.14 0.33 -14.87
CA LYS A 28 -28.12 0.86 -13.50
C LYS A 28 -26.81 0.41 -12.86
N LYS A 29 -25.84 1.32 -12.80
CA LYS A 29 -24.54 1.07 -12.19
C LYS A 29 -24.71 1.07 -10.67
N TYR A 30 -24.19 0.01 -10.04
CA TYR A 30 -24.20 -0.17 -8.60
C TYR A 30 -22.79 0.02 -8.07
N ILE A 31 -22.66 0.63 -6.90
CA ILE A 31 -21.39 0.95 -6.26
C ILE A 31 -21.46 0.60 -4.76
N GLN A 32 -20.29 0.52 -4.13
CA GLN A 32 -20.20 0.24 -2.70
C GLN A 32 -20.36 1.52 -1.87
N TYR A 33 -21.16 1.43 -0.81
CA TYR A 33 -21.37 2.43 0.23
C TYR A 33 -20.80 1.93 1.55
N LYS A 34 -19.85 2.66 2.12
CA LYS A 34 -19.28 2.35 3.44
C LYS A 34 -20.26 2.78 4.53
N VAL A 35 -20.70 1.81 5.33
CA VAL A 35 -21.61 2.00 6.46
C VAL A 35 -20.90 2.79 7.55
N LYS A 36 -21.42 3.96 7.91
CA LYS A 36 -20.87 4.80 8.98
C LYS A 36 -21.37 4.32 10.35
N SER A 37 -20.65 4.69 11.42
CA SER A 37 -21.12 4.42 12.78
C SER A 37 -22.49 5.06 13.01
N GLY A 38 -23.48 4.28 13.48
CA GLY A 38 -24.86 4.71 13.70
C GLY A 38 -25.78 4.69 12.46
N ASP A 39 -25.28 4.24 11.30
CA ASP A 39 -26.11 3.97 10.13
C ASP A 39 -27.00 2.74 10.35
N THR A 40 -28.23 2.80 9.83
CA THR A 40 -29.13 1.65 9.69
C THR A 40 -29.59 1.55 8.24
N MET A 41 -30.07 0.37 7.79
CA MET A 41 -30.61 0.23 6.44
C MET A 41 -31.70 1.27 6.14
N SER A 42 -32.50 1.63 7.15
CA SER A 42 -33.53 2.67 7.02
C SER A 42 -32.93 4.07 6.82
N LYS A 43 -31.94 4.45 7.64
CA LYS A 43 -31.28 5.76 7.54
C LYS A 43 -30.54 5.91 6.21
N ILE A 44 -29.87 4.85 5.74
CA ILE A 44 -29.16 4.85 4.46
C ILE A 44 -30.18 4.95 3.30
N ALA A 45 -31.24 4.15 3.31
CA ALA A 45 -32.27 4.21 2.28
C ALA A 45 -32.95 5.61 2.21
N GLN A 46 -33.17 6.24 3.37
CA GLN A 46 -33.68 7.60 3.46
C GLN A 46 -32.69 8.62 2.86
N LYS A 47 -31.40 8.56 3.20
CA LYS A 47 -30.34 9.39 2.59
C LYS A 47 -30.33 9.27 1.06
N LEU A 48 -30.50 8.05 0.56
CA LEU A 48 -30.48 7.74 -0.87
C LEU A 48 -31.84 7.91 -1.56
N ASN A 49 -32.86 8.41 -0.86
CA ASN A 49 -34.22 8.57 -1.38
C ASN A 49 -34.71 7.31 -2.13
N MET A 50 -34.64 6.16 -1.44
CA MET A 50 -35.12 4.85 -1.91
C MET A 50 -35.82 4.10 -0.79
N GLN A 51 -36.59 3.05 -1.12
CA GLN A 51 -37.26 2.26 -0.08
C GLN A 51 -36.26 1.33 0.61
N THR A 52 -36.36 1.20 1.94
CA THR A 52 -35.51 0.31 2.74
C THR A 52 -35.56 -1.13 2.25
N LYS A 53 -36.74 -1.61 1.84
CA LYS A 53 -36.91 -2.96 1.28
C LYS A 53 -36.11 -3.18 -0.01
N ASP A 54 -35.93 -2.15 -0.83
CA ASP A 54 -35.19 -2.25 -2.09
C ASP A 54 -33.68 -2.25 -1.80
N LEU A 55 -33.24 -1.50 -0.78
CA LEU A 55 -31.85 -1.54 -0.31
C LEU A 55 -31.51 -2.89 0.32
N ILE A 56 -32.42 -3.49 1.09
CA ILE A 56 -32.26 -4.84 1.65
C ILE A 56 -32.21 -5.88 0.53
N ARG A 57 -33.06 -5.77 -0.51
CA ARG A 57 -33.01 -6.66 -1.68
C ARG A 57 -31.69 -6.61 -2.44
N LEU A 58 -31.03 -5.45 -2.49
CA LEU A 58 -29.69 -5.32 -3.07
C LEU A 58 -28.59 -5.92 -2.20
N ASN A 59 -28.89 -6.15 -0.91
CA ASN A 59 -27.93 -6.58 0.11
C ASN A 59 -28.51 -7.74 0.94
N PRO A 60 -28.83 -8.88 0.31
CA PRO A 60 -29.49 -10.00 1.00
C PRO A 60 -28.65 -10.60 2.14
N ASP A 61 -27.32 -10.39 2.11
CA ASP A 61 -26.38 -10.87 3.12
C ASP A 61 -26.40 -10.04 4.42
N VAL A 62 -27.09 -8.89 4.41
CA VAL A 62 -27.28 -8.02 5.57
C VAL A 62 -28.54 -8.46 6.31
N VAL A 63 -28.41 -9.55 7.08
CA VAL A 63 -29.53 -10.19 7.81
C VAL A 63 -30.02 -9.34 9.01
N ASN A 64 -29.18 -8.44 9.53
CA ASN A 64 -29.44 -7.55 10.68
C ASN A 64 -28.93 -6.12 10.40
N GLU A 65 -28.73 -5.27 11.42
CA GLU A 65 -28.15 -3.94 11.23
C GLU A 65 -26.80 -3.99 10.52
N PRO A 66 -26.54 -3.08 9.55
CA PRO A 66 -25.29 -3.07 8.82
C PRO A 66 -24.16 -2.66 9.77
N LYS A 67 -23.08 -3.46 9.81
CA LYS A 67 -21.96 -3.22 10.71
C LYS A 67 -21.19 -1.96 10.30
N PRO A 68 -20.81 -1.06 11.21
CA PRO A 68 -19.95 0.08 10.89
C PRO A 68 -18.64 -0.37 10.21
N ASN A 69 -18.15 0.45 9.28
CA ASN A 69 -16.96 0.18 8.47
C ASN A 69 -17.05 -1.04 7.55
N THR A 70 -18.26 -1.55 7.29
CA THR A 70 -18.51 -2.54 6.23
C THR A 70 -19.12 -1.87 5.00
N PHE A 71 -19.24 -2.61 3.89
CA PHE A 71 -19.75 -2.10 2.64
C PHE A 71 -21.08 -2.74 2.27
N ILE A 72 -22.00 -1.92 1.77
CA ILE A 72 -23.25 -2.37 1.16
C ILE A 72 -23.35 -1.83 -0.27
N VAL A 73 -24.05 -2.53 -1.14
CA VAL A 73 -24.26 -2.16 -2.55
C VAL A 73 -25.44 -1.18 -2.66
N VAL A 74 -25.22 -0.06 -3.34
CA VAL A 74 -26.22 0.99 -3.57
C VAL A 74 -26.25 1.43 -5.04
N PRO A 75 -27.36 1.99 -5.55
CA PRO A 75 -27.40 2.55 -6.91
C PRO A 75 -26.55 3.83 -7.02
N GLU A 76 -25.65 3.89 -8.01
CA GLU A 76 -24.72 5.01 -8.23
C GLU A 76 -25.45 6.35 -8.39
N GLN A 77 -26.49 6.38 -9.22
CA GLN A 77 -27.27 7.60 -9.48
C GLN A 77 -27.89 8.19 -8.20
N LYS A 78 -28.32 7.32 -7.27
CA LYS A 78 -28.92 7.75 -5.99
C LYS A 78 -27.86 8.29 -5.03
N LEU A 79 -26.69 7.68 -4.99
CA LEU A 79 -25.57 8.18 -4.18
C LEU A 79 -25.05 9.52 -4.70
N ASN A 80 -24.90 9.67 -6.01
CA ASN A 80 -24.44 10.93 -6.63
C ASN A 80 -25.46 12.05 -6.43
N SER A 81 -26.76 11.74 -6.52
CA SER A 81 -27.83 12.71 -6.21
C SER A 81 -27.81 13.17 -4.75
N PHE A 82 -27.45 12.27 -3.83
CA PHE A 82 -27.28 12.62 -2.42
C PHE A 82 -26.05 13.52 -2.21
N LYS A 83 -24.91 13.18 -2.81
CA LYS A 83 -23.68 14.00 -2.73
C LYS A 83 -23.90 15.41 -3.27
N ASN A 84 -24.50 15.54 -4.46
CA ASN A 84 -24.76 16.84 -5.08
C ASN A 84 -25.76 17.69 -4.26
N LYS A 85 -26.67 17.08 -3.49
CA LYS A 85 -27.58 17.84 -2.59
C LYS A 85 -26.89 18.37 -1.34
N VAL A 86 -25.77 17.78 -0.95
CA VAL A 86 -24.94 18.26 0.16
C VAL A 86 -24.07 19.43 -0.32
N ASP A 87 -23.56 19.38 -1.55
CA ASP A 87 -22.72 20.44 -2.14
C ASP A 87 -23.50 21.72 -2.54
N VAL A 88 -24.80 21.63 -2.87
CA VAL A 88 -25.61 22.79 -3.31
C VAL A 88 -26.04 23.72 -2.16
N ASN A 89 -25.85 23.33 -0.89
CA ASN A 89 -26.27 24.14 0.25
C ASN A 89 -25.21 25.14 0.76
N GLU A 90 -24.04 25.26 0.12
CA GLU A 90 -22.94 26.13 0.56
C GLU A 90 -22.72 27.43 -0.25
N GLU A 91 -23.48 27.73 -1.30
CA GLU A 91 -23.27 28.98 -2.06
C GLU A 91 -24.55 29.85 -2.19
N SER A 92 -24.60 30.91 -1.38
CA SER A 92 -25.30 32.15 -1.73
C SER A 92 -24.53 33.34 -1.17
N ILE A 93 -23.91 34.15 -2.05
CA ILE A 93 -24.06 35.62 -2.17
C ILE A 93 -23.09 36.15 -3.25
N ASN A 94 -23.71 36.48 -4.38
CA ASN A 94 -23.52 37.62 -5.30
C ASN A 94 -22.18 37.95 -5.98
N GLU A 95 -22.23 37.84 -7.31
CA GLU A 95 -21.50 38.64 -8.31
C GLU A 95 -21.74 40.15 -8.13
N VAL A 96 -20.66 40.97 -8.18
CA VAL A 96 -20.66 42.30 -8.83
C VAL A 96 -19.27 42.62 -9.40
N SER A 97 -19.31 43.09 -10.65
CA SER A 97 -18.30 43.67 -11.57
C SER A 97 -16.92 44.13 -11.07
N LEU A 98 -15.93 43.88 -11.95
CA LEU A 98 -14.58 44.47 -11.97
C LEU A 98 -14.63 45.99 -12.19
N ASP A 99 -13.93 46.74 -11.33
CA ASP A 99 -13.49 48.11 -11.57
C ASP A 99 -11.96 48.18 -11.35
N PRO A 100 -11.14 48.60 -12.33
CA PRO A 100 -9.70 48.61 -12.22
C PRO A 100 -9.23 50.01 -11.80
N ASN A 101 -9.14 50.24 -10.49
CA ASN A 101 -8.19 51.15 -9.83
C ASN A 101 -8.63 51.36 -8.39
N ILE A 102 -7.88 50.84 -7.42
CA ILE A 102 -7.46 51.55 -6.21
C ILE A 102 -6.31 50.76 -5.58
N THR A 103 -5.32 51.54 -5.16
CA THR A 103 -3.98 51.26 -4.65
C THR A 103 -3.93 50.56 -3.29
N LEU A 104 -2.75 49.99 -3.00
CA LEU A 104 -2.29 49.44 -1.72
C LEU A 104 -2.77 50.26 -0.51
N ASP A 105 -3.66 49.68 0.29
CA ASP A 105 -3.55 49.65 1.74
C ASP A 105 -4.51 48.60 2.32
N SER A 106 -4.12 47.98 3.44
CA SER A 106 -4.78 46.88 4.19
C SER A 106 -4.47 45.43 3.74
N LEU A 107 -3.33 44.92 4.22
CA LEU A 107 -3.10 43.48 4.38
C LEU A 107 -3.98 42.96 5.53
N ASN A 108 -5.12 42.35 5.20
CA ASN A 108 -5.81 41.40 6.08
C ASN A 108 -5.06 40.06 6.02
N VAL A 109 -4.20 39.80 7.02
CA VAL A 109 -3.38 38.58 7.12
C VAL A 109 -4.10 37.42 7.84
N GLU A 110 -5.32 37.61 8.36
CA GLU A 110 -5.96 36.61 9.23
C GLU A 110 -6.72 35.48 8.50
N ASN A 111 -7.11 35.64 7.23
CA ASN A 111 -8.04 34.69 6.58
C ASN A 111 -7.37 33.52 5.84
N ASP A 112 -6.06 33.54 5.58
CA ASP A 112 -5.36 32.43 4.88
C ASP A 112 -4.83 31.35 5.85
N LEU A 113 -4.48 31.76 7.08
CA LEU A 113 -3.93 30.85 8.11
C LEU A 113 -4.99 29.89 8.70
N THR A 114 -6.26 30.27 8.69
CA THR A 114 -7.34 29.50 9.32
C THR A 114 -7.78 28.29 8.48
N ASP A 115 -7.67 28.36 7.15
CA ASP A 115 -8.06 27.27 6.25
C ASP A 115 -7.02 26.14 6.19
N ASP A 116 -5.72 26.46 6.22
CA ASP A 116 -4.68 25.44 6.29
C ASP A 116 -4.65 24.71 7.64
N LEU A 117 -4.97 25.41 8.73
CA LEU A 117 -5.09 24.79 10.06
C LEU A 117 -6.30 23.83 10.14
N LYS A 118 -7.42 24.16 9.49
CA LYS A 118 -8.60 23.26 9.41
C LYS A 118 -8.34 21.99 8.59
N LYS A 119 -7.40 22.02 7.63
CA LYS A 119 -6.98 20.82 6.87
C LYS A 119 -6.14 19.85 7.72
N MET A 120 -5.40 20.36 8.69
CA MET A 120 -4.42 19.58 9.47
C MET A 120 -4.95 19.13 10.83
N PHE A 121 -5.93 19.85 11.39
CA PHE A 121 -6.43 19.63 12.74
C PHE A 121 -7.97 19.59 12.79
N VAL A 122 -8.49 18.76 13.68
CA VAL A 122 -9.87 18.90 14.15
C VAL A 122 -9.89 20.16 15.02
N ILE A 123 -10.48 21.22 14.49
CA ILE A 123 -10.68 22.47 15.22
C ILE A 123 -12.03 22.41 15.94
N TYR A 124 -12.06 22.83 17.20
CA TYR A 124 -13.29 22.97 17.98
C TYR A 124 -13.34 24.35 18.63
N GLU A 125 -14.46 25.04 18.49
CA GLU A 125 -14.71 26.30 19.16
C GLU A 125 -15.36 26.05 20.53
N VAL A 126 -14.72 26.51 21.60
CA VAL A 126 -15.18 26.33 22.98
C VAL A 126 -16.55 26.94 23.19
N GLN A 127 -17.50 26.12 23.61
CA GLN A 127 -18.87 26.53 23.89
C GLN A 127 -19.06 26.81 25.38
N LYS A 128 -20.11 27.57 25.69
CA LYS A 128 -20.50 27.86 27.07
C LYS A 128 -20.78 26.57 27.85
N GLY A 129 -20.04 26.36 28.93
CA GLY A 129 -20.17 25.19 29.80
C GLY A 129 -19.17 24.06 29.52
N ASP A 130 -18.32 24.22 28.50
CA ASP A 130 -17.21 23.30 28.29
C ASP A 130 -16.18 23.34 29.42
N THR A 131 -15.58 22.18 29.68
CA THR A 131 -14.49 21.99 30.64
C THR A 131 -13.39 21.16 29.99
N PHE A 132 -12.17 21.22 30.52
CA PHE A 132 -11.10 20.33 30.06
C PHE A 132 -11.54 18.86 30.09
N TYR A 133 -12.27 18.44 31.13
CA TYR A 133 -12.75 17.07 31.28
C TYR A 133 -13.79 16.69 30.21
N SER A 134 -14.73 17.58 29.89
CA SER A 134 -15.72 17.30 28.84
C SER A 134 -15.06 17.19 27.47
N LEU A 135 -14.09 18.05 27.17
CA LEU A 135 -13.37 18.05 25.89
C LEU A 135 -12.44 16.85 25.73
N THR A 136 -11.65 16.48 26.75
CA THR A 136 -10.77 15.32 26.70
C THR A 136 -11.54 14.02 26.55
N ASN A 137 -12.69 13.90 27.22
CA ASN A 137 -13.57 12.73 27.12
C ASN A 137 -14.31 12.68 25.77
N LEU A 138 -14.84 13.80 25.29
CA LEU A 138 -15.57 13.89 24.03
C LEU A 138 -14.70 13.49 22.83
N TYR A 139 -13.45 13.93 22.82
CA TYR A 139 -12.53 13.72 21.71
C TYR A 139 -11.54 12.57 21.88
N ASN A 140 -11.55 11.93 23.06
CA ASN A 140 -10.62 10.89 23.47
C ASN A 140 -9.15 11.33 23.31
N VAL A 141 -8.84 12.51 23.86
CA VAL A 141 -7.49 13.11 23.87
C VAL A 141 -7.08 13.38 25.31
N SER A 142 -5.80 13.23 25.65
CA SER A 142 -5.34 13.56 27.00
C SER A 142 -5.32 15.07 27.22
N LYS A 143 -5.42 15.50 28.48
CA LYS A 143 -5.31 16.93 28.85
C LYS A 143 -3.96 17.50 28.38
N ASP A 144 -2.90 16.72 28.51
CA ASP A 144 -1.55 17.13 28.09
C ASP A 144 -1.47 17.28 26.58
N GLN A 145 -2.06 16.37 25.80
CA GLN A 145 -2.15 16.51 24.33
C GLN A 145 -2.89 17.79 23.92
N LEU A 146 -3.96 18.14 24.62
CA LEU A 146 -4.74 19.34 24.34
C LEU A 146 -3.97 20.63 24.69
N LEU A 147 -3.25 20.64 25.82
CA LEU A 147 -2.38 21.74 26.24
C LEU A 147 -1.16 21.90 25.31
N ILE A 148 -0.65 20.80 24.78
CA ILE A 148 0.47 20.80 23.83
C ILE A 148 0.04 21.44 22.50
N LEU A 149 -1.15 21.09 22.01
CA LEU A 149 -1.69 21.63 20.76
C LEU A 149 -2.13 23.09 20.89
N ASN A 150 -2.47 23.52 22.11
CA ASN A 150 -2.99 24.85 22.44
C ASN A 150 -2.28 25.37 23.71
N PRO A 151 -1.00 25.77 23.64
CA PRO A 151 -0.22 26.22 24.80
C PRO A 151 -0.89 27.35 25.60
N GLU A 152 -1.72 28.17 24.94
CA GLU A 152 -2.50 29.26 25.50
C GLU A 152 -3.58 28.80 26.51
N LEU A 153 -3.95 27.51 26.51
CA LEU A 153 -4.86 26.92 27.50
C LEU A 153 -4.28 26.92 28.92
N LYS A 154 -2.99 27.23 29.11
CA LYS A 154 -2.38 27.46 30.43
C LYS A 154 -3.05 28.61 31.20
N GLU A 155 -3.64 29.58 30.50
CA GLU A 155 -4.38 30.71 31.09
C GLU A 155 -5.85 30.39 31.40
N GLY A 156 -6.30 29.17 31.12
CA GLY A 156 -7.67 28.72 31.31
C GLY A 156 -8.47 28.67 30.00
N LEU A 157 -9.55 27.90 30.04
CA LEU A 157 -10.45 27.67 28.91
C LEU A 157 -11.46 28.84 28.81
N LYS A 158 -11.48 29.56 27.69
CA LYS A 158 -12.38 30.71 27.45
C LYS A 158 -13.41 30.38 26.37
N GLU A 159 -14.65 30.83 26.57
CA GLU A 159 -15.73 30.71 25.59
C GLU A 159 -15.36 31.42 24.27
N GLY A 160 -15.68 30.81 23.12
CA GLY A 160 -15.36 31.30 21.78
C GLY A 160 -13.94 31.01 21.30
N MET A 161 -13.12 30.34 22.09
CA MET A 161 -11.74 30.01 21.75
C MET A 161 -11.68 28.85 20.74
N SER A 162 -10.90 28.97 19.66
CA SER A 162 -10.67 27.86 18.72
C SER A 162 -9.52 26.97 19.17
N LEU A 163 -9.82 25.71 19.47
CA LEU A 163 -8.85 24.70 19.91
C LEU A 163 -8.53 23.69 18.82
N LYS A 164 -7.23 23.43 18.65
CA LYS A 164 -6.70 22.27 17.93
C LYS A 164 -6.85 21.05 18.82
N ILE A 165 -7.87 20.24 18.57
CA ILE A 165 -8.21 19.10 19.43
C ILE A 165 -7.27 17.92 19.21
N LYS A 166 -7.08 17.57 17.94
CA LYS A 166 -6.17 16.52 17.47
C LYS A 166 -5.85 16.82 16.03
N ARG A 167 -4.71 16.34 15.52
CA ARG A 167 -4.55 16.32 14.07
C ARG A 167 -5.65 15.48 13.46
N ILE A 168 -6.13 15.90 12.31
CA ILE A 168 -6.76 14.96 11.40
C ILE A 168 -5.60 14.05 10.99
N SER A 169 -5.44 12.93 11.69
CA SER A 169 -4.79 11.78 11.05
C SER A 169 -5.52 11.66 9.73
N LYS A 170 -4.79 11.75 8.61
CA LYS A 170 -5.29 11.10 7.40
C LYS A 170 -5.54 9.66 7.84
N VAL A 171 -6.77 9.36 8.24
CA VAL A 171 -7.27 8.00 8.14
C VAL A 171 -6.90 7.63 6.72
N VAL A 172 -6.10 6.58 6.58
CA VAL A 172 -5.63 6.04 5.30
C VAL A 172 -6.84 5.64 4.47
N ASP A 173 -7.52 6.65 3.93
CA ASP A 173 -8.84 6.63 3.30
C ASP A 173 -9.06 7.96 2.53
N SER A 174 -7.99 8.61 2.06
CA SER A 174 -8.08 9.70 1.08
C SER A 174 -7.33 9.30 -0.20
N ASP A 175 -8.08 8.89 -1.23
CA ASP A 175 -7.68 8.99 -2.63
C ASP A 175 -6.43 8.21 -3.08
N GLU A 176 -6.29 6.95 -2.66
CA GLU A 176 -5.49 6.05 -3.50
C GLU A 176 -6.28 5.77 -4.78
N TYR A 177 -5.85 6.40 -5.86
CA TYR A 177 -6.28 6.07 -7.21
C TYR A 177 -5.95 4.60 -7.45
N LEU A 178 -6.91 3.70 -7.23
CA LEU A 178 -6.74 2.26 -7.37
C LEU A 178 -6.82 1.87 -8.84
N TYR A 179 -5.92 0.98 -9.25
CA TYR A 179 -5.99 0.35 -10.55
C TYR A 179 -7.23 -0.54 -10.63
N LEU A 180 -8.10 -0.26 -11.60
CA LEU A 180 -9.29 -1.07 -11.86
C LEU A 180 -8.95 -2.13 -12.91
N ASP A 181 -8.95 -3.39 -12.49
CA ASP A 181 -8.74 -4.53 -13.39
C ASP A 181 -9.77 -4.48 -14.55
N PHE A 182 -9.25 -4.39 -15.77
CA PHE A 182 -10.04 -4.39 -17.00
C PHE A 182 -9.43 -5.34 -18.01
N ILE A 183 -10.24 -6.25 -18.55
CA ILE A 183 -9.82 -7.20 -19.57
C ILE A 183 -10.46 -6.77 -20.89
N LYS A 184 -9.62 -6.42 -21.86
CA LYS A 184 -10.06 -6.18 -23.23
C LYS A 184 -10.54 -7.51 -23.85
N PRO A 185 -11.71 -7.54 -24.53
CA PRO A 185 -12.20 -8.77 -25.14
C PRO A 185 -11.19 -9.37 -26.13
N ARG A 186 -10.96 -10.69 -26.02
CA ARG A 186 -10.00 -11.45 -26.84
C ARG A 186 -8.56 -10.90 -26.76
N GLN A 187 -8.17 -10.39 -25.60
CA GLN A 187 -6.78 -9.95 -25.42
C GLN A 187 -5.85 -11.17 -25.46
N GLU A 188 -4.84 -11.08 -26.31
CA GLU A 188 -3.71 -12.00 -26.41
C GLU A 188 -2.50 -11.36 -25.72
N ILE A 189 -1.74 -12.14 -24.96
CA ILE A 189 -0.51 -11.70 -24.30
C ILE A 189 0.57 -12.75 -24.52
N LYS A 190 1.73 -12.31 -25.00
CA LYS A 190 2.94 -13.13 -25.12
C LYS A 190 3.92 -12.75 -24.03
N ALA A 191 4.22 -13.69 -23.13
CA ALA A 191 5.13 -13.48 -22.02
C ALA A 191 6.30 -14.46 -22.09
N ALA A 192 7.49 -13.98 -21.74
CA ALA A 192 8.63 -14.84 -21.46
C ALA A 192 8.93 -14.83 -19.95
N LEU A 193 9.28 -15.99 -19.40
CA LEU A 193 9.71 -16.14 -18.01
C LEU A 193 11.13 -16.72 -17.99
N LEU A 194 12.09 -15.92 -17.54
CA LEU A 194 13.51 -16.28 -17.49
C LEU A 194 13.90 -16.55 -16.03
N LEU A 195 14.10 -17.81 -15.67
CA LEU A 195 14.48 -18.20 -14.32
C LEU A 195 15.67 -19.19 -14.34
N PRO A 196 16.61 -19.11 -13.39
CA PRO A 196 17.75 -20.02 -13.32
C PRO A 196 17.35 -21.36 -12.67
N PHE A 197 16.52 -22.15 -13.36
CA PHE A 197 16.10 -23.46 -12.90
C PHE A 197 17.29 -24.39 -12.70
N ARG A 198 18.33 -24.30 -13.53
CA ARG A 198 19.50 -25.19 -13.51
C ARG A 198 19.06 -26.66 -13.57
N ALA A 199 18.05 -26.93 -14.39
CA ALA A 199 17.37 -28.22 -14.43
C ALA A 199 18.31 -29.37 -14.84
N ASP A 200 19.38 -29.04 -15.57
CA ASP A 200 20.46 -29.94 -15.97
C ASP A 200 21.23 -30.54 -14.79
N LYS A 201 21.12 -29.95 -13.59
CA LYS A 201 21.82 -30.41 -12.38
C LYS A 201 21.02 -31.37 -11.53
N PHE A 202 19.78 -31.67 -11.90
CA PHE A 202 18.91 -32.52 -11.10
C PHE A 202 18.65 -33.83 -11.83
N GLU A 203 19.13 -34.93 -11.24
CA GLU A 203 18.79 -36.25 -11.72
C GLU A 203 17.30 -36.53 -11.46
N PRO A 204 16.57 -37.12 -12.41
CA PRO A 204 15.12 -37.31 -12.31
C PRO A 204 14.72 -38.48 -11.41
N ASP A 205 15.48 -38.78 -10.36
CA ASP A 205 15.09 -39.74 -9.34
C ASP A 205 14.49 -39.06 -8.10
N SER A 206 13.54 -39.75 -7.44
CA SER A 206 12.78 -39.15 -6.34
C SER A 206 13.58 -38.93 -5.05
N ILE A 207 14.72 -39.62 -4.88
CA ILE A 207 15.56 -39.55 -3.67
C ILE A 207 16.48 -38.33 -3.79
N GLY A 208 17.18 -38.20 -4.92
CA GLY A 208 18.04 -37.08 -5.26
C GLY A 208 17.29 -35.75 -5.34
N LEU A 209 16.04 -35.74 -5.82
CA LEU A 209 15.21 -34.52 -5.77
C LEU A 209 14.91 -34.11 -4.32
N LYS A 210 14.41 -35.02 -3.47
CA LYS A 210 14.15 -34.69 -2.06
C LYS A 210 15.40 -34.19 -1.35
N GLU A 211 16.54 -34.84 -1.58
CA GLU A 211 17.81 -34.42 -1.02
C GLU A 211 18.26 -33.05 -1.56
N THR A 212 18.06 -32.77 -2.84
CA THR A 212 18.36 -31.47 -3.47
C THR A 212 17.58 -30.32 -2.83
N PHE A 213 16.26 -30.47 -2.71
CA PHE A 213 15.37 -29.47 -2.11
C PHE A 213 15.60 -29.33 -0.58
N ALA A 214 16.23 -30.31 0.06
CA ALA A 214 16.63 -30.23 1.47
C ALA A 214 18.02 -29.60 1.68
N SER A 215 19.02 -29.94 0.86
CA SER A 215 20.45 -29.69 1.11
C SER A 215 21.09 -28.55 0.30
N ASN A 216 20.61 -28.26 -0.91
CA ASN A 216 21.24 -27.31 -1.86
C ASN A 216 20.25 -26.21 -2.30
N SER A 217 19.44 -25.77 -1.34
CA SER A 217 18.01 -25.55 -1.60
C SER A 217 17.57 -24.11 -1.80
N THR A 218 18.32 -23.10 -1.34
CA THR A 218 17.75 -21.73 -1.30
C THR A 218 17.34 -21.21 -2.67
N LEU A 219 18.25 -21.23 -3.66
CA LEU A 219 17.93 -20.72 -4.99
C LEU A 219 16.90 -21.62 -5.70
N VAL A 220 17.05 -22.94 -5.59
CA VAL A 220 16.15 -23.90 -6.26
C VAL A 220 14.73 -23.76 -5.72
N ASN A 221 14.57 -23.59 -4.40
CA ASN A 221 13.29 -23.33 -3.75
C ASN A 221 12.71 -21.99 -4.21
N ILE A 222 13.50 -20.90 -4.20
CA ILE A 222 13.07 -19.58 -4.68
C ILE A 222 12.54 -19.66 -6.11
N VAL A 223 13.31 -20.28 -7.00
CA VAL A 223 12.98 -20.37 -8.43
C VAL A 223 11.75 -21.23 -8.65
N THR A 224 11.69 -22.40 -8.01
CA THR A 224 10.59 -23.35 -8.16
C THR A 224 9.30 -22.75 -7.59
N ASP A 225 9.35 -22.19 -6.38
CA ASP A 225 8.18 -21.58 -5.75
C ASP A 225 7.65 -20.40 -6.57
N PHE A 226 8.54 -19.51 -7.02
CA PHE A 226 8.17 -18.40 -7.89
C PHE A 226 7.46 -18.89 -9.17
N TYR A 227 8.02 -19.91 -9.82
CA TYR A 227 7.41 -20.51 -11.00
C TYR A 227 6.01 -21.09 -10.72
N LEU A 228 5.85 -21.84 -9.64
CA LEU A 228 4.56 -22.44 -9.26
C LEU A 228 3.50 -21.36 -8.94
N GLY A 229 3.91 -20.25 -8.32
CA GLY A 229 3.05 -19.08 -8.13
C GLY A 229 2.63 -18.41 -9.44
N ALA A 230 3.60 -18.17 -10.32
CA ALA A 230 3.37 -17.59 -11.64
C ALA A 230 2.44 -18.45 -12.50
N GLU A 231 2.56 -19.77 -12.41
CA GLU A 231 1.69 -20.72 -13.11
C GLU A 231 0.22 -20.58 -12.67
N ILE A 232 -0.04 -20.43 -11.37
CA ILE A 232 -1.39 -20.21 -10.85
C ILE A 232 -1.95 -18.85 -11.28
N ALA A 233 -1.11 -17.81 -11.37
CA ALA A 233 -1.52 -16.51 -11.90
C ALA A 233 -1.95 -16.61 -13.37
N VAL A 234 -1.16 -17.29 -14.20
CA VAL A 234 -1.46 -17.49 -15.62
C VAL A 234 -2.74 -18.30 -15.80
N ASP A 235 -2.91 -19.41 -15.06
CA ASP A 235 -4.13 -20.22 -15.10
C ASP A 235 -5.36 -19.40 -14.66
N SER A 236 -5.20 -18.57 -13.63
CA SER A 236 -6.27 -17.68 -13.15
C SER A 236 -6.70 -16.69 -14.23
N LEU A 237 -5.77 -16.11 -14.98
CA LEU A 237 -6.07 -15.15 -16.04
C LEU A 237 -6.63 -15.82 -17.30
N ARG A 238 -6.12 -16.99 -17.68
CA ARG A 238 -6.68 -17.82 -18.76
C ARG A 238 -8.14 -18.19 -18.49
N SER A 239 -8.47 -18.54 -17.24
CA SER A 239 -9.85 -18.84 -16.83
C SER A 239 -10.81 -17.65 -16.96
N ARG A 240 -10.27 -16.41 -17.05
CA ARG A 240 -11.03 -15.16 -17.27
C ARG A 240 -11.09 -14.75 -18.74
N GLY A 241 -10.64 -15.60 -19.66
CA GLY A 241 -10.76 -15.40 -21.11
C GLY A 241 -9.62 -14.60 -21.74
N ILE A 242 -8.49 -14.44 -21.05
CA ILE A 242 -7.26 -13.88 -21.62
C ILE A 242 -6.48 -15.02 -22.30
N ASP A 243 -6.08 -14.85 -23.55
CA ASP A 243 -5.18 -15.79 -24.21
C ASP A 243 -3.73 -15.43 -23.83
N ILE A 244 -3.02 -16.38 -23.22
CA ILE A 244 -1.66 -16.15 -22.70
C ILE A 244 -0.74 -17.22 -23.27
N GLU A 245 0.20 -16.81 -24.12
CA GLU A 245 1.35 -17.62 -24.55
C GLU A 245 2.51 -17.34 -23.58
N LEU A 246 2.83 -18.32 -22.72
CA LEU A 246 3.96 -18.23 -21.79
C LEU A 246 5.11 -19.12 -22.26
N ASN A 247 6.24 -18.50 -22.61
CA ASN A 247 7.49 -19.19 -22.93
C ASN A 247 8.43 -19.16 -21.72
N VAL A 248 8.87 -20.31 -21.24
CA VAL A 248 9.70 -20.43 -20.02
C VAL A 248 11.12 -20.83 -20.42
N TYR A 249 12.10 -20.09 -19.94
CA TYR A 249 13.51 -20.26 -20.27
C TYR A 249 14.34 -20.49 -19.01
N ASP A 250 15.10 -21.59 -19.00
CA ASP A 250 16.09 -21.87 -17.96
C ASP A 250 17.40 -21.12 -18.25
N THR A 251 17.68 -20.05 -17.49
CA THR A 251 18.89 -19.25 -17.66
C THR A 251 20.15 -19.95 -17.14
N GLY A 252 20.00 -21.07 -16.42
CA GLY A 252 21.09 -21.89 -15.93
C GLY A 252 21.88 -21.23 -14.81
N ASN A 253 23.20 -21.48 -14.78
CA ASN A 253 24.05 -20.92 -13.74
C ASN A 253 24.30 -19.43 -13.97
N ARG A 254 24.45 -18.71 -12.86
CA ARG A 254 24.87 -17.30 -12.84
C ARG A 254 26.10 -17.09 -13.75
N ARG A 255 26.03 -16.12 -14.67
CA ARG A 255 27.11 -15.78 -15.64
C ARG A 255 27.50 -16.93 -16.58
N SER A 256 26.59 -17.88 -16.84
CA SER A 256 26.84 -18.95 -17.80
C SER A 256 26.62 -18.49 -19.25
N SER A 257 27.19 -19.23 -20.20
CA SER A 257 26.95 -19.01 -21.63
C SER A 257 25.50 -19.27 -22.03
N LYS A 258 24.74 -20.08 -21.27
CA LYS A 258 23.34 -20.43 -21.55
C LYS A 258 22.44 -19.20 -21.63
N PHE A 259 22.60 -18.25 -20.72
CA PHE A 259 21.88 -16.98 -20.74
C PHE A 259 22.16 -16.17 -22.02
N ASN A 260 23.43 -16.06 -22.43
CA ASN A 260 23.82 -15.37 -23.66
C ASN A 260 23.29 -16.09 -24.92
N SER A 261 23.24 -17.42 -24.90
CA SER A 261 22.63 -18.21 -25.97
C SER A 261 21.13 -17.90 -26.11
N ILE A 262 20.40 -17.80 -25.00
CA ILE A 262 18.97 -17.41 -25.03
C ILE A 262 18.81 -16.03 -25.67
N ILE A 263 19.60 -15.03 -25.25
CA ILE A 263 19.52 -13.67 -25.82
C ILE A 263 19.80 -13.66 -27.33
N THR A 264 20.75 -14.46 -27.80
CA THR A 264 21.22 -14.44 -29.20
C THR A 264 20.40 -15.32 -30.14
N GLN A 265 19.84 -16.42 -29.65
CA GLN A 265 19.13 -17.41 -30.46
C GLN A 265 17.62 -17.20 -30.45
N GLU A 266 17.06 -16.65 -29.37
CA GLU A 266 15.62 -16.44 -29.23
C GLU A 266 15.23 -15.00 -29.57
N ASN A 267 14.13 -14.82 -30.32
CA ASN A 267 13.58 -13.48 -30.55
C ASN A 267 12.75 -13.03 -29.33
N LEU A 268 13.41 -12.61 -28.26
CA LEU A 268 12.75 -12.16 -27.03
C LEU A 268 11.86 -10.91 -27.23
N ASN A 269 12.11 -10.12 -28.27
CA ASN A 269 11.30 -8.94 -28.62
C ASN A 269 9.90 -9.29 -29.18
N LYS A 270 9.62 -10.58 -29.46
CA LYS A 270 8.27 -11.04 -29.83
C LYS A 270 7.27 -10.98 -28.67
N ASN A 271 7.78 -10.93 -27.44
CA ASN A 271 6.96 -10.93 -26.23
C ASN A 271 6.53 -9.51 -25.87
N ASP A 272 5.35 -9.37 -25.27
CA ASP A 272 4.84 -8.14 -24.68
C ASP A 272 5.54 -7.80 -23.36
N VAL A 273 6.03 -8.82 -22.65
CA VAL A 273 6.79 -8.69 -21.40
C VAL A 273 7.74 -9.86 -21.19
N ILE A 274 8.85 -9.59 -20.52
CA ILE A 274 9.78 -10.58 -20.00
C ILE A 274 9.79 -10.46 -18.47
N ILE A 275 9.48 -11.53 -17.75
CA ILE A 275 9.58 -11.62 -16.29
C ILE A 275 10.88 -12.35 -15.96
N GLY A 276 11.73 -11.75 -15.12
CA GLY A 276 13.11 -12.18 -14.93
C GLY A 276 14.10 -11.47 -15.87
N PRO A 277 15.41 -11.76 -15.79
CA PRO A 277 16.05 -12.82 -15.01
C PRO A 277 16.09 -12.52 -13.51
N LEU A 278 16.44 -13.51 -12.68
CA LEU A 278 16.60 -13.30 -11.22
C LEU A 278 17.95 -12.67 -10.84
N TYR A 279 19.03 -12.97 -11.57
CA TYR A 279 20.36 -12.46 -11.26
C TYR A 279 20.51 -11.00 -11.71
N SER A 280 20.95 -10.12 -10.81
CA SER A 280 21.03 -8.67 -11.09
C SER A 280 21.96 -8.32 -12.24
N GLU A 281 23.08 -9.01 -12.40
CA GLU A 281 24.01 -8.74 -13.50
C GLU A 281 23.43 -9.09 -14.89
N GLU A 282 22.53 -10.05 -14.96
CA GLU A 282 21.93 -10.53 -16.21
C GLU A 282 20.88 -9.54 -16.72
N VAL A 283 20.23 -8.80 -15.80
CA VAL A 283 19.20 -7.80 -16.14
C VAL A 283 19.77 -6.70 -17.05
N GLN A 284 20.96 -6.18 -16.74
CA GLN A 284 21.61 -5.11 -17.51
C GLN A 284 22.01 -5.58 -18.92
N THR A 285 22.52 -6.81 -19.01
CA THR A 285 22.83 -7.43 -20.31
C THR A 285 21.55 -7.62 -21.12
N LEU A 286 20.48 -8.14 -20.52
CA LEU A 286 19.21 -8.31 -21.21
C LEU A 286 18.64 -6.97 -21.67
N SER A 287 18.60 -5.96 -20.80
CA SER A 287 18.01 -4.64 -21.10
C SER A 287 18.69 -3.93 -22.26
N SER A 288 19.98 -4.21 -22.46
CA SER A 288 20.75 -3.66 -23.59
C SER A 288 20.45 -4.37 -24.92
N ASN A 289 19.91 -5.59 -24.89
CA ASN A 289 19.66 -6.42 -26.07
C ASN A 289 18.18 -6.51 -26.49
N VAL A 290 17.24 -6.09 -25.64
CA VAL A 290 15.79 -6.13 -25.93
C VAL A 290 15.13 -4.78 -25.67
N ARG A 291 14.05 -4.51 -26.41
CA ARG A 291 13.18 -3.33 -26.20
C ARG A 291 11.96 -3.67 -25.34
N THR A 292 11.59 -4.94 -25.27
CA THR A 292 10.48 -5.44 -24.45
C THR A 292 10.68 -5.07 -22.98
N PRO A 293 9.61 -4.69 -22.26
CA PRO A 293 9.64 -4.50 -20.82
C PRO A 293 10.18 -5.72 -20.07
N ILE A 294 11.14 -5.51 -19.17
CA ILE A 294 11.77 -6.51 -18.32
C ILE A 294 11.30 -6.27 -16.89
N VAL A 295 10.49 -7.18 -16.36
CA VAL A 295 10.01 -7.15 -14.98
C VAL A 295 11.02 -7.89 -14.12
N TYR A 296 11.81 -7.15 -13.34
CA TYR A 296 12.77 -7.71 -12.40
C TYR A 296 12.05 -8.11 -11.10
N PRO A 297 11.94 -9.42 -10.78
CA PRO A 297 10.93 -9.89 -9.86
C PRO A 297 11.38 -10.00 -8.40
N VAL A 298 12.65 -9.69 -8.10
CA VAL A 298 13.25 -9.84 -6.78
C VAL A 298 14.05 -8.60 -6.41
N TYR A 299 14.19 -8.30 -5.11
CA TYR A 299 15.10 -7.25 -4.66
C TYR A 299 16.57 -7.66 -4.86
N SER A 300 17.40 -6.72 -5.31
CA SER A 300 18.86 -6.83 -5.26
C SER A 300 19.44 -5.49 -4.83
N ALA A 301 20.48 -5.51 -4.00
CA ALA A 301 21.20 -4.31 -3.61
C ALA A 301 21.82 -3.58 -4.82
N ASP A 302 22.08 -4.28 -5.93
CA ASP A 302 22.64 -3.70 -7.15
C ASP A 302 21.58 -2.97 -8.00
N GLN A 303 20.29 -3.12 -7.70
CA GLN A 303 19.21 -2.59 -8.54
C GLN A 303 19.17 -1.05 -8.56
N ALA A 304 19.78 -0.40 -7.56
CA ALA A 304 20.00 1.05 -7.56
C ALA A 304 20.83 1.52 -8.77
N ASN A 305 21.60 0.62 -9.39
CA ASN A 305 22.39 0.89 -10.59
C ASN A 305 21.64 0.53 -11.89
N PHE A 306 20.36 0.15 -11.83
CA PHE A 306 19.57 -0.16 -13.03
C PHE A 306 19.07 1.13 -13.67
N PHE A 307 19.64 1.50 -14.83
CA PHE A 307 19.33 2.76 -15.52
C PHE A 307 18.45 2.57 -16.76
N ALA A 308 18.34 1.35 -17.29
CA ALA A 308 17.61 1.12 -18.52
C ALA A 308 16.10 1.27 -18.32
N SER A 309 15.49 2.11 -19.16
CA SER A 309 14.07 2.47 -19.00
C SER A 309 13.10 1.31 -19.23
N ASN A 310 13.52 0.23 -19.89
CA ASN A 310 12.70 -0.97 -20.07
C ASN A 310 12.73 -1.91 -18.84
N ILE A 311 13.55 -1.64 -17.82
CA ILE A 311 13.54 -2.40 -16.57
C ILE A 311 12.41 -1.87 -15.67
N ILE A 312 11.59 -2.77 -15.14
CA ILE A 312 10.57 -2.52 -14.13
C ILE A 312 10.94 -3.33 -12.89
N LYS A 313 11.38 -2.64 -11.83
CA LYS A 313 11.68 -3.23 -10.51
C LYS A 313 10.36 -3.46 -9.77
N THR A 314 10.08 -4.69 -9.36
CA THR A 314 8.89 -5.01 -8.55
C THR A 314 9.10 -4.79 -7.07
N SER A 315 10.36 -4.77 -6.62
CA SER A 315 10.74 -4.52 -5.24
C SER A 315 11.28 -3.09 -5.09
N PRO A 316 10.77 -2.27 -4.16
CA PRO A 316 11.29 -0.92 -3.93
C PRO A 316 12.74 -0.93 -3.42
N ASP A 317 13.51 0.10 -3.74
CA ASP A 317 14.82 0.33 -3.13
C ASP A 317 14.69 0.71 -1.65
N LYS A 318 15.71 0.38 -0.84
CA LYS A 318 15.70 0.66 0.61
C LYS A 318 15.62 2.15 0.94
N GLU A 319 15.93 3.03 -0.01
CA GLU A 319 15.63 4.45 0.12
C GLU A 319 14.13 4.73 0.20
N VAL A 320 13.31 4.05 -0.61
CA VAL A 320 11.85 4.18 -0.58
C VAL A 320 11.31 3.80 0.79
N PHE A 321 11.81 2.70 1.38
CA PHE A 321 11.45 2.28 2.74
C PHE A 321 11.77 3.34 3.81
N ARG A 322 12.96 3.95 3.75
CA ARG A 322 13.36 5.01 4.69
C ARG A 322 12.48 6.25 4.56
N ASN A 323 12.22 6.67 3.32
CA ASN A 323 11.38 7.82 3.04
C ASN A 323 9.94 7.58 3.49
N GLU A 324 9.41 6.38 3.28
CA GLU A 324 8.08 5.97 3.72
C GLU A 324 7.96 6.02 5.26
N LEU A 325 8.93 5.48 5.99
CA LEU A 325 8.93 5.58 7.45
C LEU A 325 9.07 7.02 7.94
N ALA A 326 9.96 7.81 7.35
CA ALA A 326 10.15 9.21 7.75
C ALA A 326 8.88 10.04 7.51
N SER A 327 8.19 9.81 6.39
CA SER A 327 6.89 10.43 6.10
C SER A 327 5.83 9.99 7.09
N TYR A 328 5.71 8.68 7.36
CA TYR A 328 4.80 8.17 8.38
C TYR A 328 5.06 8.82 9.75
N ILE A 329 6.32 8.98 10.15
CA ILE A 329 6.68 9.64 11.41
C ILE A 329 6.25 11.10 11.42
N LYS A 330 6.55 11.87 10.38
CA LYS A 330 6.12 13.28 10.29
C LYS A 330 4.61 13.47 10.33
N GLU A 331 3.88 12.56 9.68
CA GLU A 331 2.42 12.60 9.59
C GLU A 331 1.76 12.24 10.92
N ASN A 332 2.33 11.29 11.68
CA ASN A 332 1.67 10.69 12.84
C ASN A 332 2.26 11.11 14.20
N LEU A 333 3.52 11.56 14.26
CA LEU A 333 4.11 12.12 15.47
C LEU A 333 3.79 13.62 15.53
N ILE A 334 2.81 13.96 16.37
CA ILE A 334 2.37 15.36 16.53
C ILE A 334 3.35 16.13 17.40
N VAL A 335 3.66 15.60 18.58
CA VAL A 335 4.66 16.08 19.53
C VAL A 335 5.28 14.87 20.20
N GLY A 336 6.60 14.91 20.34
CA GLY A 336 7.36 13.87 20.99
C GLY A 336 8.84 13.98 20.69
N ASN A 337 9.55 12.98 21.18
CA ASN A 337 10.99 12.85 21.06
C ASN A 337 11.31 11.71 20.11
N VAL A 338 12.23 11.93 19.17
CA VAL A 338 12.70 10.89 18.26
C VAL A 338 14.16 10.56 18.56
N ILE A 339 14.44 9.27 18.73
CA ILE A 339 15.80 8.74 18.90
C ILE A 339 16.08 7.80 17.74
N ILE A 340 17.05 8.13 16.90
CA ILE A 340 17.47 7.29 15.78
C ILE A 340 18.72 6.54 16.19
N VAL A 341 18.66 5.22 16.20
CA VAL A 341 19.75 4.35 16.62
C VAL A 341 20.51 3.83 15.41
N SER A 342 21.82 4.05 15.40
CA SER A 342 22.75 3.52 14.38
C SER A 342 23.73 2.52 14.99
N ASP A 343 24.52 1.86 14.16
CA ASP A 343 25.76 1.20 14.57
C ASP A 343 26.97 2.05 14.16
N GLU A 344 28.19 1.53 14.33
CA GLU A 344 29.43 2.23 14.02
C GLU A 344 29.80 2.22 12.52
N LYS A 345 29.02 1.53 11.67
CA LYS A 345 29.28 1.49 10.23
C LYS A 345 28.92 2.83 9.61
N ALA A 346 29.80 3.34 8.74
CA ALA A 346 29.58 4.59 8.01
C ALA A 346 28.23 4.63 7.27
N SER A 347 27.80 3.51 6.67
CA SER A 347 26.52 3.40 5.98
C SER A 347 25.30 3.56 6.91
N SER A 348 25.37 3.00 8.12
CA SER A 348 24.28 3.08 9.10
C SER A 348 24.22 4.46 9.74
N ILE A 349 25.38 5.07 10.02
CA ILE A 349 25.47 6.46 10.49
C ILE A 349 24.90 7.41 9.43
N LEU A 350 25.29 7.25 8.17
CA LEU A 350 24.73 8.01 7.05
C LEU A 350 23.22 7.84 6.96
N THR A 351 22.73 6.60 7.08
CA THR A 351 21.30 6.30 7.09
C THR A 351 20.57 7.03 8.23
N ALA A 352 21.11 6.98 9.45
CA ALA A 352 20.53 7.65 10.60
C ALA A 352 20.49 9.17 10.42
N ASN A 353 21.55 9.78 9.86
CA ASN A 353 21.61 11.21 9.60
C ASN A 353 20.62 11.65 8.49
N ILE A 354 20.48 10.86 7.41
CA ILE A 354 19.50 11.14 6.36
C ILE A 354 18.08 11.10 6.94
N MET A 355 17.77 10.06 7.74
CA MET A 355 16.47 9.96 8.40
C MET A 355 16.25 11.10 9.39
N LYS A 356 17.29 11.49 10.14
CA LYS A 356 17.25 12.65 11.04
C LYS A 356 16.84 13.91 10.29
N SER A 357 17.57 14.28 9.24
CA SER A 357 17.26 15.48 8.45
C SER A 357 15.86 15.42 7.82
N SER A 358 15.44 14.23 7.34
CA SER A 358 14.10 14.06 6.78
C SER A 358 12.99 14.24 7.81
N ILE A 359 13.18 13.77 9.05
CA ILE A 359 12.20 13.85 10.15
C ILE A 359 12.17 15.26 10.76
N GLU A 360 13.33 15.89 10.98
CA GLU A 360 13.46 17.26 11.52
C GLU A 360 12.80 18.32 10.64
N SER A 361 12.69 18.07 9.33
CA SER A 361 11.94 18.95 8.43
C SER A 361 10.43 19.01 8.73
N GLY A 362 9.90 18.15 9.61
CA GLY A 362 8.53 18.20 10.08
C GLY A 362 8.32 19.30 11.13
N ALA A 363 7.38 20.21 10.88
CA ALA A 363 7.16 21.46 11.64
C ALA A 363 6.92 21.36 13.17
N PHE A 364 6.85 20.15 13.74
CA PHE A 364 6.49 19.93 15.15
C PHE A 364 7.40 18.91 15.87
N ILE A 365 8.48 18.47 15.22
CA ILE A 365 9.46 17.55 15.84
C ILE A 365 10.68 18.38 16.22
N GLU A 366 10.72 18.84 17.47
CA GLU A 366 11.76 19.77 17.94
C GLU A 366 13.11 19.08 18.20
N ASN A 367 13.11 17.79 18.54
CA ASN A 367 14.32 17.06 18.94
C ASN A 367 14.40 15.68 18.25
N VAL A 368 15.41 15.52 17.38
CA VAL A 368 15.79 14.22 16.81
C VAL A 368 17.25 13.93 17.17
N ASN A 369 17.43 12.97 18.08
CA ASN A 369 18.75 12.57 18.55
C ASN A 369 19.24 11.34 17.77
N VAL A 370 20.53 11.27 17.49
CA VAL A 370 21.17 10.05 16.96
C VAL A 370 21.95 9.41 18.09
N LEU A 371 21.71 8.12 18.33
CA LEU A 371 22.38 7.32 19.33
C LEU A 371 23.20 6.22 18.63
N SER A 372 24.49 6.17 18.93
CA SER A 372 25.42 5.16 18.42
C SER A 372 26.10 4.43 19.58
N PRO A 373 26.56 3.17 19.39
CA PRO A 373 27.28 2.41 20.39
C PRO A 373 28.57 3.09 20.85
N ILE A 374 28.93 2.85 22.12
CA ILE A 374 30.26 3.09 22.66
C ILE A 374 30.82 1.72 23.00
N GLU A 375 32.06 1.43 22.57
CA GLU A 375 32.70 0.12 22.80
C GLU A 375 31.87 -1.09 22.32
N GLY A 376 31.05 -0.91 21.28
CA GLY A 376 30.31 -2.01 20.66
C GLY A 376 28.88 -2.23 21.17
N PHE A 377 28.45 -1.51 22.21
CA PHE A 377 27.12 -1.68 22.81
C PHE A 377 26.47 -0.34 23.20
N ILE A 378 25.17 -0.36 23.50
CA ILE A 378 24.44 0.82 24.00
C ILE A 378 23.86 0.52 25.38
N GLU A 379 24.38 1.23 26.39
CA GLU A 379 23.85 1.14 27.75
C GLU A 379 22.43 1.69 27.89
N LYS A 380 21.65 1.07 28.78
CA LYS A 380 20.29 1.51 29.11
C LYS A 380 20.24 2.95 29.63
N SER A 381 21.22 3.36 30.43
CA SER A 381 21.38 4.73 30.96
C SER A 381 21.30 5.78 29.86
N ARG A 382 21.97 5.53 28.72
CA ARG A 382 22.01 6.46 27.58
C ARG A 382 20.66 6.63 26.89
N PHE A 383 19.79 5.60 26.93
CA PHE A 383 18.40 5.79 26.51
C PHE A 383 17.66 6.67 27.52
N LEU A 384 17.81 6.43 28.82
CA LEU A 384 17.13 7.20 29.86
C LEU A 384 17.54 8.69 29.87
N GLU A 385 18.75 9.02 29.45
CA GLU A 385 19.21 10.42 29.26
C GLU A 385 18.50 11.14 28.10
N LEU A 386 18.07 10.40 27.08
CA LEU A 386 17.44 10.95 25.88
C LEU A 386 15.90 10.84 25.91
N LEU A 387 15.37 9.84 26.60
CA LEU A 387 13.93 9.64 26.74
C LEU A 387 13.33 10.74 27.62
N GLN A 388 12.14 11.20 27.22
CA GLN A 388 11.41 12.23 27.93
C GLN A 388 10.18 11.61 28.62
N PRO A 389 9.93 11.89 29.91
CA PRO A 389 8.76 11.39 30.62
C PRO A 389 7.49 12.08 30.11
N ASN A 390 6.34 11.40 30.23
CA ASN A 390 5.00 11.91 29.89
C ASN A 390 4.85 12.43 28.44
N THR A 391 5.68 11.94 27.51
CA THR A 391 5.58 12.28 26.08
C THR A 391 5.79 11.04 25.21
N ASN A 392 5.51 11.18 23.92
CA ASN A 392 5.74 10.12 22.94
C ASN A 392 7.24 10.00 22.65
N ASN A 393 7.87 8.90 23.05
CA ASN A 393 9.23 8.59 22.60
C ASN A 393 9.18 7.59 21.46
N TRP A 394 9.66 7.99 20.29
CA TRP A 394 9.71 7.13 19.10
C TRP A 394 11.17 6.80 18.81
N VAL A 395 11.52 5.52 18.90
CA VAL A 395 12.88 5.04 18.68
C VAL A 395 12.96 4.36 17.32
N VAL A 396 13.74 4.92 16.40
CA VAL A 396 13.94 4.38 15.05
C VAL A 396 15.26 3.61 15.00
N ILE A 397 15.22 2.31 14.77
CA ILE A 397 16.41 1.50 14.58
C ILE A 397 16.81 1.52 13.10
N ALA A 398 17.97 2.11 12.82
CA ALA A 398 18.52 2.32 11.49
C ALA A 398 19.72 1.40 11.16
N THR A 399 19.81 0.24 11.82
CA THR A 399 20.86 -0.77 11.63
C THR A 399 20.28 -2.19 11.72
N ASP A 400 20.95 -3.14 11.08
CA ASP A 400 20.70 -4.58 11.17
C ASP A 400 21.67 -5.32 12.11
N LYS A 401 22.54 -4.60 12.84
CA LYS A 401 23.53 -5.20 13.75
C LYS A 401 22.84 -5.82 14.97
N ASN A 402 22.83 -7.15 15.05
CA ASN A 402 22.16 -7.94 16.10
C ASN A 402 22.36 -7.42 17.53
N ILE A 403 23.60 -7.05 17.90
CA ILE A 403 23.94 -6.59 19.25
C ILE A 403 23.21 -5.27 19.54
N VAL A 404 23.27 -4.31 18.61
CA VAL A 404 22.63 -3.00 18.75
C VAL A 404 21.11 -3.14 18.82
N VAL A 405 20.51 -3.95 17.95
CA VAL A 405 19.07 -4.23 18.00
C VAL A 405 18.68 -4.82 19.36
N SER A 406 19.46 -5.78 19.87
CA SER A 406 19.19 -6.42 21.16
C SER A 406 19.30 -5.43 22.32
N ASP A 407 20.31 -4.55 22.32
CA ASP A 407 20.50 -3.51 23.34
C ASP A 407 19.32 -2.54 23.38
N VAL A 408 18.86 -2.07 22.21
CA VAL A 408 17.69 -1.20 22.10
C VAL A 408 16.45 -1.87 22.68
N ILE A 409 16.12 -3.07 22.20
CA ILE A 409 14.89 -3.75 22.63
C ILE A 409 14.94 -4.05 24.14
N ASN A 410 16.05 -4.57 24.65
CA ASN A 410 16.17 -4.90 26.08
C ASN A 410 16.17 -3.65 26.99
N SER A 411 16.68 -2.52 26.50
CA SER A 411 16.65 -1.25 27.25
C SER A 411 15.23 -0.69 27.37
N LEU A 412 14.45 -0.78 26.29
CA LEU A 412 13.13 -0.15 26.19
C LEU A 412 11.98 -0.99 26.76
N ILE A 413 12.11 -2.31 26.90
CA ILE A 413 11.04 -3.15 27.49
C ILE A 413 10.81 -2.91 28.99
N SER A 414 11.75 -2.25 29.67
CA SER A 414 11.75 -2.06 31.11
C SER A 414 12.01 -0.60 31.48
N LEU A 415 11.16 0.30 31.00
CA LEU A 415 11.22 1.73 31.32
C LEU A 415 10.49 2.06 32.63
N PRO A 416 10.79 3.21 33.26
CA PRO A 416 9.98 3.78 34.35
C PRO A 416 8.51 3.95 33.94
N GLU A 417 7.58 3.96 34.90
CA GLU A 417 6.13 3.99 34.63
C GLU A 417 5.70 5.24 33.84
N GLU A 418 6.35 6.38 34.10
CA GLU A 418 6.11 7.66 33.45
C GLU A 418 6.71 7.76 32.04
N THR A 419 7.45 6.76 31.58
CA THR A 419 8.16 6.78 30.29
C THR A 419 7.75 5.60 29.42
N THR A 420 7.21 5.90 28.24
CA THR A 420 6.90 4.89 27.23
C THR A 420 7.67 5.14 25.95
N ALA A 421 8.02 4.07 25.24
CA ALA A 421 8.68 4.15 23.95
C ALA A 421 8.00 3.22 22.93
N LYS A 422 7.89 3.70 21.70
CA LYS A 422 7.49 2.92 20.53
C LYS A 422 8.68 2.72 19.61
N VAL A 423 8.89 1.50 19.12
CA VAL A 423 10.05 1.18 18.27
C VAL A 423 9.65 1.06 16.81
N PHE A 424 10.48 1.65 15.95
CA PHE A 424 10.32 1.65 14.50
C PHE A 424 11.56 1.11 13.81
N THR A 425 11.40 0.52 12.62
CA THR A 425 12.52 0.31 11.69
C THR A 425 12.05 0.43 10.25
N PHE A 426 12.91 0.93 9.36
CA PHE A 426 12.55 0.99 7.94
C PHE A 426 12.70 -0.38 7.25
N ASP A 427 13.36 -1.35 7.90
CA ASP A 427 13.51 -2.69 7.38
C ASP A 427 13.59 -3.67 8.55
N LYS A 428 12.62 -4.58 8.66
CA LYS A 428 12.70 -5.65 9.65
C LYS A 428 13.94 -6.50 9.35
N GLY A 429 14.02 -7.12 8.18
CA GLY A 429 15.09 -8.07 7.91
C GLY A 429 15.18 -9.20 8.96
N ARG A 430 16.25 -10.01 8.89
CA ARG A 430 16.36 -11.25 9.69
C ARG A 430 16.80 -11.05 11.14
N VAL A 431 17.26 -9.85 11.50
CA VAL A 431 17.77 -9.58 12.86
C VAL A 431 16.65 -9.70 13.90
N TYR A 432 15.43 -9.26 13.59
CA TYR A 432 14.31 -9.34 14.52
C TYR A 432 13.71 -10.74 14.65
N ASP A 433 14.03 -11.69 13.76
CA ASP A 433 13.60 -13.09 13.92
C ASP A 433 14.25 -13.75 15.14
N LYS A 434 15.35 -13.16 15.65
CA LYS A 434 16.03 -13.57 16.88
C LYS A 434 15.48 -12.89 18.13
N VAL A 435 14.55 -11.94 17.97
CA VAL A 435 13.94 -11.19 19.07
C VAL A 435 12.58 -11.82 19.40
N ASP A 436 12.30 -12.01 20.69
CA ASP A 436 10.99 -12.51 21.13
C ASP A 436 9.87 -11.56 20.68
N ASN A 437 8.92 -12.08 19.91
CA ASN A 437 7.77 -11.32 19.40
C ASN A 437 6.97 -10.62 20.52
N ARG A 438 6.96 -11.15 21.75
CA ARG A 438 6.31 -10.48 22.90
C ARG A 438 7.02 -9.18 23.28
N LYS A 439 8.35 -9.12 23.17
CA LYS A 439 9.12 -7.89 23.40
C LYS A 439 8.82 -6.87 22.32
N LEU A 440 8.76 -7.30 21.06
CA LEU A 440 8.39 -6.45 19.92
C LEU A 440 6.97 -5.89 20.08
N ALA A 441 6.01 -6.75 20.42
CA ALA A 441 4.62 -6.36 20.68
C ALA A 441 4.47 -5.37 21.85
N LYS A 442 5.19 -5.60 22.96
CA LYS A 442 5.20 -4.69 24.12
C LYS A 442 5.67 -3.27 23.74
N LEU A 443 6.58 -3.17 22.77
CA LEU A 443 7.14 -1.92 22.27
C LEU A 443 6.36 -1.32 21.09
N GLY A 444 5.22 -1.90 20.72
CA GLY A 444 4.46 -1.50 19.54
C GLY A 444 5.32 -1.48 18.27
N PHE A 445 6.23 -2.46 18.15
CA PHE A 445 7.23 -2.52 17.09
C PHE A 445 6.57 -2.36 15.72
N THR A 446 6.98 -1.33 14.99
CA THR A 446 6.41 -0.93 13.71
C THR A 446 7.49 -0.92 12.63
N TYR A 447 7.22 -1.48 11.47
CA TYR A 447 8.20 -1.60 10.40
C TYR A 447 7.59 -1.36 9.03
N VAL A 448 8.43 -1.03 8.06
CA VAL A 448 8.03 -0.90 6.66
C VAL A 448 8.23 -2.24 5.95
N SER A 449 7.27 -2.64 5.11
CA SER A 449 7.33 -3.90 4.34
C SER A 449 6.78 -3.69 2.93
N ASP A 450 7.29 -4.43 1.93
CA ASP A 450 6.72 -4.49 0.58
C ASP A 450 5.69 -5.62 0.40
N ASP A 451 5.34 -6.27 1.51
CA ASP A 451 4.38 -7.35 1.61
C ASP A 451 3.59 -7.27 2.94
N PHE A 452 2.35 -7.76 2.93
CA PHE A 452 1.54 -7.90 4.13
C PHE A 452 0.64 -9.14 4.02
N ASP A 453 0.97 -10.19 4.78
CA ASP A 453 0.18 -11.42 4.85
C ASP A 453 -1.10 -11.20 5.68
N ASP A 454 -2.18 -10.84 4.98
CA ASP A 454 -3.52 -10.89 5.51
C ASP A 454 -4.14 -12.26 5.24
N THR A 455 -3.86 -13.20 6.14
CA THR A 455 -4.44 -14.56 6.14
C THR A 455 -5.97 -14.59 6.12
N ASN A 456 -6.62 -13.50 6.54
CA ASN A 456 -8.09 -13.36 6.55
C ASN A 456 -8.62 -12.66 5.30
N SER A 457 -7.76 -12.22 4.38
CA SER A 457 -8.21 -11.66 3.11
C SER A 457 -8.84 -12.74 2.21
N LEU A 458 -9.79 -12.32 1.36
CA LEU A 458 -10.35 -13.23 0.36
C LEU A 458 -9.28 -13.68 -0.65
N ALA A 459 -8.38 -12.77 -1.03
CA ALA A 459 -7.29 -13.06 -1.97
C ALA A 459 -6.37 -14.17 -1.43
N SER A 460 -5.88 -14.03 -0.19
CA SER A 460 -5.01 -15.03 0.46
C SER A 460 -5.72 -16.39 0.58
N ARG A 461 -6.97 -16.44 1.06
CA ARG A 461 -7.71 -17.72 1.14
C ARG A 461 -7.90 -18.40 -0.21
N VAL A 462 -8.20 -17.64 -1.26
CA VAL A 462 -8.40 -18.19 -2.61
C VAL A 462 -7.08 -18.71 -3.16
N PHE A 463 -6.01 -17.91 -3.09
CA PHE A 463 -4.70 -18.31 -3.56
C PHE A 463 -4.16 -19.53 -2.81
N ASN A 464 -4.19 -19.51 -1.47
CA ASN A 464 -3.73 -20.63 -0.64
C ASN A 464 -4.47 -21.93 -0.96
N LYS A 465 -5.79 -21.86 -1.21
CA LYS A 465 -6.58 -23.04 -1.61
C LYS A 465 -6.20 -23.53 -3.01
N GLN A 466 -5.98 -22.64 -3.97
CA GLN A 466 -5.55 -23.00 -5.32
C GLN A 466 -4.15 -23.63 -5.31
N PHE A 467 -3.22 -23.00 -4.59
CA PHE A 467 -1.85 -23.47 -4.45
C PHE A 467 -1.79 -24.82 -3.75
N LEU A 468 -2.52 -25.00 -2.63
CA LEU A 468 -2.62 -26.28 -1.94
C LEU A 468 -3.18 -27.38 -2.83
N ARG A 469 -4.24 -27.08 -3.61
CA ARG A 469 -4.86 -28.06 -4.53
C ARG A 469 -3.90 -28.48 -5.65
N LYS A 470 -3.09 -27.56 -6.16
CA LYS A 470 -2.20 -27.81 -7.30
C LYS A 470 -0.86 -28.44 -6.86
N ASN A 471 -0.31 -27.97 -5.75
CA ASN A 471 1.06 -28.24 -5.35
C ASN A 471 1.18 -29.06 -4.05
N ASN A 472 0.07 -29.41 -3.39
CA ASN A 472 0.02 -30.20 -2.16
C ASN A 472 0.79 -29.59 -0.96
N THR A 473 0.99 -28.27 -0.96
CA THR A 473 1.60 -27.51 0.14
C THR A 473 1.00 -26.11 0.20
N LEU A 474 1.18 -25.39 1.30
CA LEU A 474 0.86 -23.96 1.37
C LEU A 474 1.91 -23.15 0.61
N PRO A 475 1.54 -21.99 0.02
CA PRO A 475 2.50 -21.17 -0.70
C PRO A 475 3.55 -20.60 0.26
N SER A 476 4.79 -20.54 -0.22
CA SER A 476 5.85 -19.77 0.42
C SER A 476 5.76 -18.30 0.01
N TYR A 477 6.55 -17.43 0.66
CA TYR A 477 6.73 -16.04 0.24
C TYR A 477 7.06 -15.91 -1.26
N TYR A 478 7.96 -16.76 -1.78
CA TYR A 478 8.36 -16.70 -3.19
C TYR A 478 7.27 -17.20 -4.13
N ALA A 479 6.45 -18.16 -3.70
CA ALA A 479 5.25 -18.55 -4.44
C ALA A 479 4.22 -17.42 -4.51
N THR A 480 3.97 -16.72 -3.40
CA THR A 480 3.07 -15.57 -3.41
C THR A 480 3.61 -14.43 -4.27
N LYS A 481 4.92 -14.11 -4.20
CA LYS A 481 5.54 -13.12 -5.09
C LYS A 481 5.44 -13.51 -6.57
N GLY A 482 5.66 -14.80 -6.88
CA GLY A 482 5.46 -15.35 -8.22
C GLY A 482 4.05 -15.13 -8.76
N PHE A 483 3.05 -15.38 -7.92
CA PHE A 483 1.65 -15.10 -8.25
C PHE A 483 1.38 -13.60 -8.40
N ASP A 484 1.70 -12.80 -7.39
CA ASP A 484 1.37 -11.37 -7.34
C ASP A 484 1.97 -10.59 -8.51
N ILE A 485 3.27 -10.78 -8.76
CA ILE A 485 3.98 -10.08 -9.83
C ILE A 485 3.43 -10.50 -11.19
N THR A 486 3.30 -11.81 -11.42
CA THR A 486 2.82 -12.32 -12.72
C THR A 486 1.38 -11.90 -12.96
N PHE A 487 0.52 -12.00 -11.95
CA PHE A 487 -0.88 -11.60 -12.05
C PHE A 487 -1.02 -10.11 -12.32
N ASP A 488 -0.30 -9.25 -11.57
CA ASP A 488 -0.43 -7.81 -11.71
C ASP A 488 0.00 -7.33 -13.10
N ILE A 489 1.17 -7.77 -13.56
CA ILE A 489 1.73 -7.38 -14.85
C ILE A 489 0.84 -7.85 -16.01
N LEU A 490 0.42 -9.12 -15.98
CA LEU A 490 -0.41 -9.67 -17.05
C LEU A 490 -1.84 -9.10 -17.01
N MET A 491 -2.40 -8.80 -15.84
CA MET A 491 -3.68 -8.11 -15.73
C MET A 491 -3.62 -6.68 -16.27
N ARG A 492 -2.51 -5.96 -16.01
CA ARG A 492 -2.27 -4.63 -16.58
C ARG A 492 -2.22 -4.70 -18.11
N LEU A 493 -1.48 -5.65 -18.66
CA LEU A 493 -1.45 -5.91 -20.11
C LEU A 493 -2.80 -6.39 -20.67
N ALA A 494 -3.61 -7.07 -19.86
CA ALA A 494 -4.95 -7.54 -20.25
C ALA A 494 -5.89 -6.39 -20.65
N SER A 495 -5.60 -5.16 -20.21
CA SER A 495 -6.31 -3.95 -20.65
C SER A 495 -6.13 -3.60 -22.13
N GLY A 496 -5.12 -4.20 -22.79
CA GLY A 496 -4.72 -3.90 -24.16
C GLY A 496 -3.87 -2.63 -24.31
N LYS A 497 -3.48 -2.01 -23.19
CA LYS A 497 -2.59 -0.84 -23.17
C LYS A 497 -1.14 -1.29 -22.98
N LYS A 498 -0.18 -0.43 -23.36
CA LYS A 498 1.24 -0.65 -23.04
C LYS A 498 1.42 -0.66 -21.52
N LEU A 499 2.22 -1.60 -21.00
CA LEU A 499 2.42 -1.80 -19.56
C LEU A 499 2.66 -0.49 -18.79
N LYS A 500 3.65 0.30 -19.21
CA LYS A 500 3.98 1.57 -18.56
C LYS A 500 2.84 2.60 -18.53
N LYS A 501 1.91 2.57 -19.49
CA LYS A 501 0.75 3.46 -19.47
C LYS A 501 -0.27 3.09 -18.41
N THR A 502 -0.32 1.82 -18.03
CA THR A 502 -1.20 1.36 -16.95
C THR A 502 -0.70 1.77 -15.56
N PHE A 503 0.59 2.10 -15.43
CA PHE A 503 1.18 2.51 -14.14
C PHE A 503 0.59 3.83 -13.65
N ASP A 504 0.26 4.72 -14.57
CA ASP A 504 -0.43 5.99 -14.30
C ASP A 504 -1.90 5.76 -13.88
N GLU A 505 -2.44 4.56 -14.06
CA GLU A 505 -3.87 4.22 -13.85
C GLU A 505 -4.17 3.75 -12.42
N GLY A 506 -3.17 3.74 -11.55
CA GLY A 506 -3.38 3.56 -10.12
C GLY A 506 -2.57 2.45 -9.46
N VAL A 507 -2.75 2.40 -8.15
CA VAL A 507 -2.15 1.42 -7.23
C VAL A 507 -2.92 0.11 -7.31
N SER A 508 -2.21 -1.01 -7.35
CA SER A 508 -2.82 -2.32 -7.18
C SER A 508 -2.28 -3.01 -5.93
N GLN A 509 -3.11 -3.85 -5.33
CA GLN A 509 -2.69 -4.80 -4.31
C GLN A 509 -3.18 -6.17 -4.75
N ARG A 510 -2.32 -7.18 -4.64
CA ARG A 510 -2.65 -8.56 -4.97
C ARG A 510 -2.84 -9.36 -3.69
N VAL A 511 -2.23 -10.53 -3.54
CA VAL A 511 -2.36 -11.34 -2.33
C VAL A 511 -1.68 -10.62 -1.18
N ASP A 512 -0.36 -10.45 -1.27
CA ASP A 512 0.43 -9.83 -0.20
C ASP A 512 1.13 -8.56 -0.67
N THR A 513 1.38 -8.42 -1.97
CA THR A 513 2.20 -7.33 -2.53
C THR A 513 1.35 -6.14 -2.96
N ARG A 514 1.89 -4.95 -2.70
CA ARG A 514 1.38 -3.67 -3.20
C ARG A 514 2.27 -3.15 -4.34
N PHE A 515 1.63 -2.64 -5.39
CA PHE A 515 2.27 -2.07 -6.56
C PHE A 515 1.83 -0.62 -6.78
N ASP A 516 2.74 0.32 -6.61
CA ASP A 516 2.56 1.74 -6.92
C ASP A 516 3.70 2.22 -7.83
N TYR A 517 3.37 2.54 -9.07
CA TYR A 517 4.31 3.00 -10.09
C TYR A 517 4.04 4.45 -10.54
N ARG A 518 3.13 5.18 -9.88
CA ARG A 518 2.68 6.51 -10.35
C ARG A 518 3.80 7.54 -10.36
N ASP A 519 4.67 7.51 -9.35
CA ASP A 519 5.83 8.40 -9.25
C ASP A 519 7.10 7.82 -9.90
N SER A 520 7.01 6.62 -10.49
CA SER A 520 8.14 5.99 -11.18
C SER A 520 7.68 4.98 -12.23
N SER A 521 7.99 5.25 -13.51
CA SER A 521 7.66 4.34 -14.61
C SER A 521 8.48 3.03 -14.63
N THR A 522 9.42 2.85 -13.70
CA THR A 522 10.41 1.75 -13.68
C THR A 522 10.60 1.11 -12.30
N GLU A 523 10.01 1.64 -11.24
CA GLU A 523 10.21 1.14 -9.87
C GLU A 523 8.92 1.14 -9.07
N ASN A 524 8.61 0.01 -8.47
CA ASN A 524 7.54 -0.10 -7.50
C ASN A 524 7.88 0.73 -6.25
N ARG A 525 6.92 1.50 -5.75
CA ARG A 525 6.97 2.27 -4.50
C ARG A 525 5.88 1.85 -3.51
N GLY A 526 5.12 0.80 -3.84
CA GLY A 526 4.08 0.25 -3.00
C GLY A 526 4.68 -0.40 -1.75
N LEU A 527 4.36 0.18 -0.59
CA LEU A 527 4.83 -0.27 0.72
C LEU A 527 3.67 -0.26 1.72
N PHE A 528 3.89 -0.97 2.83
CA PHE A 528 3.02 -1.01 3.99
C PHE A 528 3.77 -0.52 5.23
N ILE A 529 3.03 0.07 6.17
CA ILE A 529 3.50 0.25 7.55
C ILE A 529 2.80 -0.77 8.42
N VAL A 530 3.57 -1.68 9.01
CA VAL A 530 3.04 -2.83 9.76
C VAL A 530 3.43 -2.72 11.22
N GLN A 531 2.49 -2.95 12.14
CA GLN A 531 2.70 -2.88 13.58
C GLN A 531 2.36 -4.20 14.27
N TYR A 532 3.22 -4.62 15.19
CA TYR A 532 2.92 -5.67 16.18
C TYR A 532 1.94 -5.15 17.24
N ASN A 533 0.85 -5.88 17.45
CA ASN A 533 -0.11 -5.64 18.50
C ASN A 533 0.23 -6.43 19.78
N PRO A 534 -0.28 -6.04 20.96
CA PRO A 534 -0.05 -6.75 22.21
C PRO A 534 -0.46 -8.24 22.19
N ASP A 535 -1.41 -8.63 21.35
CA ASP A 535 -1.88 -9.99 21.14
C ASP A 535 -1.08 -10.77 20.07
N LEU A 536 0.05 -10.22 19.61
CA LEU A 536 0.93 -10.73 18.57
C LEU A 536 0.34 -10.71 17.15
N THR A 537 -0.86 -10.17 16.96
CA THR A 537 -1.38 -9.93 15.61
C THR A 537 -0.65 -8.75 14.96
N LEU A 538 -0.72 -8.66 13.63
CA LEU A 538 -0.14 -7.57 12.86
C LEU A 538 -1.26 -6.66 12.35
N THR A 539 -1.09 -5.35 12.49
CA THR A 539 -1.97 -4.34 11.89
C THR A 539 -1.23 -3.62 10.77
N ARG A 540 -1.86 -3.52 9.60
CA ARG A 540 -1.47 -2.57 8.56
C ARG A 540 -1.94 -1.17 8.95
N LEU A 541 -1.02 -0.30 9.33
CA LEU A 541 -1.28 1.11 9.65
C LEU A 541 -1.40 1.98 8.40
N LYS A 542 -0.73 1.60 7.31
CA LYS A 542 -0.78 2.23 5.99
C LYS A 542 -0.61 1.20 4.90
#